data_AF-T1FLM7-F1
#
_entry.id   AF-T1FLM7-F1
#
_cell.length_a   1.000
_cell.length_b   1.000
_cell.length_c   1.000
_cell.angle_alpha   90.00
_cell.angle_beta   90.00
_cell.angle_gamma   90.00
#
_symmetry.space_group_name_H-M   'P 1'
#
loop_
_entity.id
_entity.type
_entity.pdbx_description
1 polymer ?
#
loop_
_entity_poly.entity_id
_entity_poly.type
_entity_poly.pdbx_seq_one_letter_code
_entity_poly.pdbx_strand_id
1 'polypeptide(L)'
;MTKALWTVEEERKEEERRSKNVLSGLEPQPGIADMELVSKFCEDNLTIKPQIIRTRRFGNCKMCVTLNNSTSVEDLIASSRILRASPTTKKIFINPDLSKRQAELAYLKRQERLYKPEIFSVIETWLTPNDPDSLFFPPGYVFVRWDRETRGGGVAFIIKDTVPYRVVSVSSAFSHIEIVSIDIAISNKNYRFISYYRSGGFDMLAEKYAFDSAQCIKELCKGDINCLMGDFNLPNIDWINYSAPNNCIYDIFMDLFSELGLHQL
;
A
#
# COMPACT_ATOMS: atom_id res chain seq x y z
N MET A 1 -25.57 18.44 2.15
CA MET A 1 -24.20 17.96 2.48
C MET A 1 -23.85 16.88 1.47
N THR A 2 -22.83 17.07 0.64
CA THR A 2 -22.46 16.10 -0.41
C THR A 2 -21.82 14.85 0.21
N LYS A 3 -21.97 13.69 -0.46
CA LYS A 3 -21.41 12.41 -0.01
C LYS A 3 -19.90 12.49 0.28
N ALA A 4 -19.17 13.28 -0.51
CA ALA A 4 -17.74 13.55 -0.31
C ALA A 4 -17.43 14.27 1.01
N LEU A 5 -18.23 15.28 1.39
CA LEU A 5 -18.02 16.02 2.65
C LEU A 5 -18.25 15.10 3.87
N TRP A 6 -19.21 14.19 3.77
CA TRP A 6 -19.48 13.21 4.82
C TRP A 6 -18.33 12.21 4.99
N THR A 7 -17.76 11.73 3.88
CA THR A 7 -16.59 10.83 3.92
C THR A 7 -15.38 11.50 4.56
N VAL A 8 -15.08 12.76 4.20
CA VAL A 8 -13.96 13.51 4.79
C VAL A 8 -14.14 13.71 6.30
N GLU A 9 -15.35 14.01 6.75
CA GLU A 9 -15.63 14.21 8.18
C GLU A 9 -15.53 12.90 8.99
N GLU A 10 -15.97 11.78 8.42
CA GLU A 10 -15.78 10.45 9.03
C GLU A 10 -14.29 10.08 9.12
N GLU A 11 -13.51 10.33 8.07
CA GLU A 11 -12.06 10.12 8.11
C GLU A 11 -11.39 10.96 9.20
N ARG A 12 -11.76 12.25 9.29
CA ARG A 12 -11.22 13.17 10.31
C ARG A 12 -11.51 12.69 11.73
N LYS A 13 -12.74 12.22 11.99
CA LYS A 13 -13.11 11.64 13.29
C LYS A 13 -12.36 10.35 13.58
N GLU A 14 -12.17 9.51 12.56
CA GLU A 14 -11.40 8.28 12.72
C GLU A 14 -9.93 8.58 13.04
N GLU A 15 -9.32 9.55 12.35
CA GLU A 15 -7.96 10.02 12.63
C GLU A 15 -7.83 10.59 14.04
N GLU A 16 -8.77 11.44 14.47
CA GLU A 16 -8.77 11.99 15.83
C GLU A 16 -8.89 10.87 16.89
N ARG A 17 -9.76 9.88 16.66
CA ARG A 17 -9.91 8.72 17.56
C ARG A 17 -8.63 7.87 17.60
N ARG A 18 -7.94 7.73 16.47
CA ARG A 18 -6.71 6.95 16.32
C ARG A 18 -5.47 7.67 16.86
N SER A 19 -5.44 9.00 16.83
CA SER A 19 -4.35 9.84 17.36
C SER A 19 -4.06 9.62 18.84
N LYS A 20 -5.03 9.08 19.59
CA LYS A 20 -4.93 8.74 21.01
C LYS A 20 -4.53 7.28 21.26
N ASN A 21 -4.26 6.50 20.22
CA ASN A 21 -3.96 5.08 20.34
C ASN A 21 -2.52 4.75 19.95
N VAL A 22 -1.95 3.77 20.62
CA VAL A 22 -0.74 3.06 20.18
C VAL A 22 -1.01 1.57 20.03
N LEU A 23 -0.33 0.94 19.08
CA LEU A 23 -0.27 -0.50 18.91
C LEU A 23 1.01 -1.04 19.56
N SER A 24 0.83 -1.96 20.49
CA SER A 24 1.89 -2.61 21.25
C SER A 24 1.97 -4.10 20.94
N GLY A 25 3.20 -4.61 20.89
CA GLY A 25 3.52 -6.04 20.78
C GLY A 25 3.67 -6.77 22.12
N LEU A 26 3.12 -6.22 23.20
CA LEU A 26 3.19 -6.83 24.54
C LEU A 26 2.33 -8.10 24.64
N GLU A 27 2.98 -9.22 24.97
CA GLU A 27 2.33 -10.51 25.20
C GLU A 27 1.50 -10.51 26.49
N PRO A 28 0.36 -11.22 26.53
CA PRO A 28 -0.47 -11.32 27.72
C PRO A 28 0.28 -12.05 28.84
N GLN A 29 0.09 -11.58 30.08
CA GLN A 29 0.57 -12.28 31.27
C GLN A 29 -0.62 -12.84 32.05
N PRO A 30 -0.63 -14.15 32.37
CA PRO A 30 -1.70 -14.76 33.14
C PRO A 30 -1.94 -14.03 34.46
N GLY A 31 -3.19 -13.67 34.74
CA GLY A 31 -3.58 -13.04 36.00
C GLY A 31 -3.29 -11.54 36.11
N ILE A 32 -2.73 -10.89 35.08
CA ILE A 32 -2.49 -9.44 35.06
C ILE A 32 -3.40 -8.80 34.02
N ALA A 33 -4.12 -7.76 34.42
CA ALA A 33 -4.93 -6.99 33.48
C ALA A 33 -4.03 -6.25 32.48
N ASP A 34 -4.42 -6.21 31.21
CA ASP A 34 -3.64 -5.56 30.14
C ASP A 34 -3.25 -4.11 30.45
N MET A 35 -4.14 -3.36 31.09
CA MET A 35 -3.87 -1.98 31.48
C MET A 35 -2.76 -1.88 32.54
N GLU A 36 -2.77 -2.78 33.52
CA GLU A 36 -1.74 -2.88 34.56
C GLU A 36 -0.40 -3.34 33.96
N LEU A 37 -0.46 -4.32 33.06
CA LEU A 37 0.71 -4.82 32.32
C LEU A 37 1.41 -3.68 31.56
N VAL A 38 0.66 -2.85 30.84
CA VAL A 38 1.23 -1.72 30.08
C VAL A 38 1.79 -0.67 31.03
N SER A 39 1.10 -0.33 32.12
CA SER A 39 1.59 0.65 33.10
C SER A 39 2.93 0.19 33.68
N LYS A 40 2.98 -1.05 34.18
CA LYS A 40 4.19 -1.64 34.74
C LYS A 40 5.33 -1.71 33.72
N PHE A 41 5.02 -2.11 32.49
CA PHE A 41 6.02 -2.14 31.42
C PHE A 41 6.62 -0.76 31.16
N CYS A 42 5.79 0.30 31.12
CA CYS A 42 6.28 1.67 30.92
C CYS A 42 7.13 2.12 32.11
N GLU A 43 6.72 1.82 33.34
CA GLU A 43 7.48 2.14 34.56
C GLU A 43 8.86 1.46 34.59
N ASP A 44 8.91 0.20 34.19
CA ASP A 44 10.13 -0.61 34.25
C ASP A 44 11.12 -0.31 33.11
N ASN A 45 10.61 0.11 31.93
CA ASN A 45 11.41 0.15 30.70
C ASN A 45 11.45 1.51 29.99
N LEU A 46 10.59 2.46 30.35
CA LEU A 46 10.46 3.75 29.69
C LEU A 46 10.64 4.91 30.68
N THR A 47 10.90 6.09 30.14
CA THR A 47 11.07 7.33 30.94
C THR A 47 9.76 8.03 31.25
N ILE A 48 8.63 7.43 30.87
CA ILE A 48 7.31 8.04 30.97
C ILE A 48 6.29 7.06 31.55
N LYS A 49 5.28 7.61 32.22
CA LYS A 49 4.13 6.87 32.74
C LYS A 49 2.83 7.44 32.14
N PRO A 50 2.39 6.95 30.97
CA PRO A 50 1.23 7.52 30.29
C PRO A 50 -0.08 7.21 31.03
N GLN A 51 -1.05 8.12 30.93
CA GLN A 51 -2.40 7.90 31.44
C GLN A 51 -3.20 7.04 30.46
N ILE A 52 -3.37 5.75 30.80
CA ILE A 52 -4.07 4.76 29.97
C ILE A 52 -5.57 4.83 30.25
N ILE A 53 -6.37 5.02 29.20
CA ILE A 53 -7.83 5.04 29.27
C ILE A 53 -8.43 3.66 29.04
N ARG A 54 -7.87 2.91 28.08
CA ARG A 54 -8.39 1.61 27.68
C ARG A 54 -7.33 0.77 26.98
N THR A 55 -7.40 -0.55 27.14
CA THR A 55 -6.67 -1.52 26.33
C THR A 55 -7.63 -2.43 25.58
N ARG A 56 -7.23 -2.89 24.38
CA ARG A 56 -7.98 -3.87 23.58
C ARG A 56 -7.02 -4.76 22.81
N ARG A 57 -7.17 -6.08 22.90
CA ARG A 57 -6.38 -7.04 22.12
C ARG A 57 -6.98 -7.35 20.75
N PHE A 58 -6.08 -7.63 19.81
CA PHE A 58 -6.36 -8.17 18.48
C PHE A 58 -5.58 -9.48 18.34
N GLY A 59 -6.22 -10.59 18.68
CA GLY A 59 -5.55 -11.88 18.83
C GLY A 59 -4.56 -11.88 20.00
N ASN A 60 -3.56 -12.76 19.95
CA ASN A 60 -2.67 -13.01 21.09
C ASN A 60 -1.54 -11.97 21.22
N CYS A 61 -1.08 -11.38 20.12
CA CYS A 61 0.21 -10.65 20.11
C CYS A 61 0.07 -9.14 19.92
N LYS A 62 -1.10 -8.63 19.54
CA LYS A 62 -1.31 -7.21 19.25
C LYS A 62 -2.29 -6.60 20.23
N MET A 63 -1.92 -5.48 20.83
CA MET A 63 -2.76 -4.73 21.75
C MET A 63 -2.83 -3.27 21.34
N CYS A 64 -4.02 -2.71 21.25
CA CYS A 64 -4.25 -1.27 21.18
C CYS A 64 -4.38 -0.71 22.58
N VAL A 65 -3.61 0.34 22.86
CA VAL A 65 -3.64 1.10 24.10
C VAL A 65 -4.13 2.51 23.77
N THR A 66 -5.27 2.90 24.32
CA THR A 66 -5.83 4.25 24.19
C THR A 66 -5.37 5.09 25.38
N LEU A 67 -4.73 6.21 25.09
CA LEU A 67 -4.27 7.21 26.05
C LEU A 67 -5.25 8.38 26.13
N ASN A 68 -5.05 9.26 27.12
CA ASN A 68 -5.93 10.40 27.36
C ASN A 68 -5.85 11.48 26.27
N ASN A 69 -4.70 11.65 25.61
CA ASN A 69 -4.49 12.66 24.57
C ASN A 69 -3.38 12.23 23.58
N SER A 70 -3.27 12.94 22.46
CA SER A 70 -2.30 12.67 21.40
C SER A 70 -0.86 12.99 21.81
N THR A 71 -0.63 13.99 22.66
CA THR A 71 0.71 14.32 23.18
C THR A 71 1.31 13.16 23.97
N SER A 72 0.52 12.52 24.84
CA SER A 72 0.92 11.30 25.55
C SER A 72 1.31 10.16 24.61
N VAL A 73 0.67 10.08 23.42
CA VAL A 73 1.02 9.08 22.39
C VAL A 73 2.36 9.42 21.75
N GLU A 74 2.58 10.67 21.39
CA GLU A 74 3.85 11.16 20.82
C GLU A 74 5.02 10.91 21.77
N ASP A 75 4.86 11.27 23.05
CA ASP A 75 5.86 11.05 24.09
C ASP A 75 6.17 9.57 24.28
N LEU A 76 5.14 8.72 24.28
CA LEU A 76 5.29 7.27 24.43
C LEU A 76 6.04 6.67 23.25
N ILE A 77 5.69 7.05 22.02
CA ILE A 77 6.39 6.60 20.82
C ILE A 77 7.86 7.07 20.85
N ALA A 78 8.12 8.31 21.26
CA ALA A 78 9.48 8.84 21.36
C ALA A 78 10.32 8.08 22.40
N SER A 79 9.78 7.85 23.60
CA SER A 79 10.45 7.11 24.68
C SER A 79 10.68 5.64 24.31
N SER A 80 9.78 5.03 23.53
CA SER A 80 9.87 3.62 23.13
C SER A 80 11.11 3.27 22.29
N ARG A 81 11.81 4.27 21.74
CA ARG A 81 13.07 4.07 20.98
C ARG A 81 14.15 3.40 21.84
N ILE A 82 14.16 3.65 23.15
CA ILE A 82 15.11 3.05 24.11
C ILE A 82 14.97 1.53 24.16
N LEU A 83 13.77 0.99 23.91
CA LEU A 83 13.50 -0.46 23.93
C LEU A 83 14.37 -1.24 22.94
N ARG A 84 14.90 -0.57 21.90
CA ARG A 84 15.79 -1.18 20.89
C ARG A 84 17.19 -1.46 21.42
N ALA A 85 17.60 -0.80 22.51
CA ALA A 85 18.93 -0.95 23.09
C ALA A 85 19.07 -2.20 23.98
N SER A 86 17.96 -2.68 24.57
CA SER A 86 17.98 -3.85 25.47
C SER A 86 17.56 -5.14 24.75
N PRO A 87 18.31 -6.26 24.87
CA PRO A 87 17.93 -7.55 24.29
C PRO A 87 16.56 -8.06 24.74
N THR A 88 16.17 -7.78 25.99
CA THR A 88 14.90 -8.27 26.57
C THR A 88 13.69 -7.55 25.99
N THR A 89 13.82 -6.27 25.65
CA THR A 89 12.72 -5.46 25.12
C THR A 89 12.78 -5.25 23.61
N LYS A 90 13.86 -5.65 22.95
CA LYS A 90 14.11 -5.38 21.52
C LYS A 90 12.96 -5.82 20.60
N LYS A 91 12.27 -6.90 20.96
CA LYS A 91 11.13 -7.47 20.21
C LYS A 91 9.81 -6.71 20.44
N ILE A 92 9.71 -5.91 21.49
CA ILE A 92 8.49 -5.15 21.81
C ILE A 92 8.48 -3.87 20.98
N PHE A 93 7.39 -3.63 20.27
CA PHE A 93 7.18 -2.40 19.50
C PHE A 93 6.03 -1.62 20.09
N ILE A 94 6.13 -0.28 20.01
CA ILE A 94 5.05 0.65 20.26
C ILE A 94 4.98 1.55 19.04
N ASN A 95 3.91 1.40 18.25
CA ASN A 95 3.73 2.13 17.00
C ASN A 95 2.45 2.96 17.07
N PRO A 96 2.35 4.06 16.32
CA PRO A 96 1.09 4.78 16.17
C PRO A 96 0.02 3.88 15.54
N ASP A 97 -1.23 4.06 15.97
CA ASP A 97 -2.40 3.42 15.34
C ASP A 97 -2.82 4.20 14.10
N LEU A 98 -2.16 3.98 12.98
CA LEU A 98 -2.43 4.70 11.73
C LEU A 98 -3.71 4.20 11.05
N SER A 99 -4.43 5.09 10.36
CA SER A 99 -5.44 4.69 9.37
C SER A 99 -4.78 3.91 8.21
N LYS A 100 -5.56 3.18 7.40
CA LYS A 100 -5.02 2.44 6.23
C LYS A 100 -4.18 3.37 5.34
N ARG A 101 -4.75 4.54 5.00
CA ARG A 101 -4.11 5.59 4.20
C ARG A 101 -2.83 6.13 4.84
N GLN A 102 -2.86 6.43 6.14
CA GLN A 102 -1.67 6.91 6.86
C GLN A 102 -0.57 5.85 6.92
N ALA A 103 -0.93 4.57 7.09
CA ALA A 103 0.00 3.46 7.10
C ALA A 103 0.68 3.27 5.73
N GLU A 104 -0.06 3.39 4.63
CA GLU A 104 0.47 3.37 3.26
C GLU A 104 1.43 4.53 3.01
N LEU A 105 1.07 5.76 3.38
CA LEU A 105 1.96 6.92 3.25
C LEU A 105 3.24 6.77 4.10
N ALA A 106 3.12 6.25 5.33
CA ALA A 106 4.27 6.00 6.20
C ALA A 106 5.18 4.91 5.62
N TYR A 107 4.60 3.88 4.99
CA TYR A 107 5.33 2.85 4.27
C TYR A 107 6.09 3.44 3.07
N LEU A 108 5.43 4.21 2.21
CA LEU A 108 6.06 4.86 1.05
C LEU A 108 7.23 5.75 1.48
N LYS A 109 7.03 6.61 2.49
CA LYS A 109 8.12 7.43 3.07
C LYS A 109 9.28 6.60 3.62
N ARG A 110 9.00 5.40 4.16
CA ARG A 110 10.06 4.50 4.64
C ARG A 110 10.82 3.87 3.47
N GLN A 111 10.12 3.43 2.43
CA GLN A 111 10.75 2.87 1.22
C GLN A 111 11.63 3.91 0.54
N GLU A 112 11.15 5.16 0.43
CA GLU A 112 11.93 6.28 -0.08
C GLU A 112 13.25 6.46 0.69
N ARG A 113 13.22 6.47 2.02
CA ARG A 113 14.44 6.62 2.83
C ARG A 113 15.44 5.47 2.64
N LEU A 114 14.95 4.25 2.48
CA LEU A 114 15.79 3.05 2.41
C LEU A 114 16.39 2.84 1.02
N TYR A 115 15.57 2.97 -0.02
CA TYR A 115 15.94 2.58 -1.38
C TYR A 115 16.09 3.77 -2.33
N LYS A 116 15.59 4.95 -1.94
CA LYS A 116 15.51 6.16 -2.78
C LYS A 116 15.01 5.88 -4.20
N PRO A 117 13.92 5.12 -4.40
CA PRO A 117 13.45 4.76 -5.73
C PRO A 117 13.22 6.00 -6.57
N GLU A 118 13.57 5.91 -7.84
CA GLU A 118 13.26 6.96 -8.82
C GLU A 118 11.82 6.85 -9.31
N ILE A 119 11.25 5.65 -9.24
CA ILE A 119 9.91 5.31 -9.72
C ILE A 119 9.27 4.33 -8.73
N PHE A 120 8.00 4.56 -8.39
CA PHE A 120 7.15 3.63 -7.68
C PHE A 120 5.93 3.30 -8.55
N SER A 121 5.53 2.03 -8.59
CA SER A 121 4.18 1.64 -9.02
C SER A 121 3.33 1.46 -7.78
N VAL A 122 2.15 2.05 -7.78
CA VAL A 122 1.18 2.00 -6.68
C VAL A 122 -0.15 1.54 -7.26
N ILE A 123 -0.71 0.52 -6.62
CA ILE A 123 -2.03 -0.04 -6.91
C ILE A 123 -2.99 0.34 -5.79
N GLU A 124 -4.29 0.30 -6.08
CA GLU A 124 -5.32 0.69 -5.13
C GLU A 124 -5.07 2.09 -4.53
N THR A 125 -4.86 3.08 -5.39
CA THR A 125 -4.64 4.47 -4.97
C THR A 125 -5.85 5.04 -4.22
N TRP A 126 -7.05 4.58 -4.57
CA TRP A 126 -8.34 5.05 -4.06
C TRP A 126 -8.55 6.56 -4.26
N LEU A 127 -7.80 7.15 -5.20
CA LEU A 127 -7.93 8.54 -5.62
C LEU A 127 -9.03 8.67 -6.66
N THR A 128 -9.60 9.86 -6.71
CA THR A 128 -10.56 10.28 -7.73
C THR A 128 -9.93 11.35 -8.62
N PRO A 129 -10.46 11.58 -9.84
CA PRO A 129 -9.97 12.66 -10.71
C PRO A 129 -10.02 14.07 -10.08
N ASN A 130 -10.80 14.26 -9.01
CA ASN A 130 -10.91 15.53 -8.30
C ASN A 130 -9.86 15.71 -7.19
N ASP A 131 -9.13 14.64 -6.84
CA ASP A 131 -8.10 14.67 -5.83
C ASP A 131 -6.84 15.33 -6.39
N PRO A 132 -6.42 16.50 -5.88
CA PRO A 132 -5.27 17.20 -6.42
C PRO A 132 -4.00 16.46 -6.05
N ASP A 133 -3.14 16.33 -7.05
CA ASP A 133 -1.84 15.69 -6.94
C ASP A 133 -1.04 16.15 -5.70
N SER A 134 -0.98 17.46 -5.49
CA SER A 134 -0.27 18.09 -4.37
C SER A 134 -0.69 17.62 -2.97
N LEU A 135 -1.88 17.04 -2.79
CA LEU A 135 -2.38 16.60 -1.49
C LEU A 135 -1.74 15.27 -1.04
N PHE A 136 -1.22 14.47 -1.97
CA PHE A 136 -0.80 13.10 -1.68
C PHE A 136 0.70 12.89 -1.92
N PHE A 137 1.38 13.83 -2.58
CA PHE A 137 2.64 13.54 -3.25
C PHE A 137 3.84 14.14 -2.52
N PRO A 138 4.93 13.37 -2.33
CA PRO A 138 6.16 13.92 -1.77
C PRO A 138 6.70 15.03 -2.69
N PRO A 139 7.22 16.14 -2.13
CA PRO A 139 7.90 17.15 -2.94
C PRO A 139 9.01 16.52 -3.80
N GLY A 140 9.11 16.93 -5.06
CA GLY A 140 10.10 16.40 -6.01
C GLY A 140 9.64 15.15 -6.80
N TYR A 141 8.35 14.81 -6.74
CA TYR A 141 7.76 13.73 -7.54
C TYR A 141 6.56 14.21 -8.35
N VAL A 142 6.36 13.56 -9.49
CA VAL A 142 5.23 13.72 -10.41
C VAL A 142 4.49 12.40 -10.55
N PHE A 143 3.24 12.47 -11.00
CA PHE A 143 2.36 11.31 -11.07
C PHE A 143 1.86 11.07 -12.48
N VAL A 144 1.75 9.79 -12.82
CA VAL A 144 1.03 9.31 -14.00
C VAL A 144 0.03 8.30 -13.47
N ARG A 145 -1.26 8.64 -13.46
CA ARG A 145 -2.27 7.84 -12.77
C ARG A 145 -3.51 7.60 -13.63
N TRP A 146 -4.20 6.52 -13.31
CA TRP A 146 -5.54 6.20 -13.76
C TRP A 146 -6.40 6.02 -12.51
N ASP A 147 -7.48 6.80 -12.41
CA ASP A 147 -8.34 6.86 -11.24
C ASP A 147 -9.67 6.15 -11.52
N ARG A 148 -10.11 5.30 -10.59
CA ARG A 148 -11.44 4.69 -10.68
C ARG A 148 -12.49 5.70 -10.23
N GLU A 149 -13.56 5.88 -10.99
CA GLU A 149 -14.67 6.77 -10.58
C GLU A 149 -15.46 6.27 -9.36
N THR A 150 -15.33 4.98 -9.04
CA THR A 150 -16.01 4.34 -7.90
C THR A 150 -15.04 4.10 -6.74
N ARG A 151 -15.57 3.60 -5.61
CA ARG A 151 -14.75 3.35 -4.42
C ARG A 151 -13.78 2.19 -4.65
N GLY A 152 -12.50 2.44 -4.37
CA GLY A 152 -11.43 1.45 -4.40
C GLY A 152 -10.89 1.20 -5.81
N GLY A 153 -9.66 0.70 -5.93
CA GLY A 153 -8.95 0.57 -7.21
C GLY A 153 -8.08 1.79 -7.53
N GLY A 154 -7.75 1.96 -8.80
CA GLY A 154 -6.83 2.99 -9.29
C GLY A 154 -5.37 2.54 -9.29
N VAL A 155 -4.60 3.08 -10.23
CA VAL A 155 -3.17 2.77 -10.41
C VAL A 155 -2.37 4.04 -10.67
N ALA A 156 -1.13 4.09 -10.21
CA ALA A 156 -0.25 5.22 -10.45
C ALA A 156 1.21 4.82 -10.55
N PHE A 157 1.95 5.58 -11.36
CA PHE A 157 3.38 5.75 -11.20
C PHE A 157 3.66 7.04 -10.43
N ILE A 158 4.54 6.93 -9.43
CA ILE A 158 5.17 8.05 -8.71
C ILE A 158 6.59 8.16 -9.21
N ILE A 159 6.95 9.26 -9.86
CA ILE A 159 8.22 9.40 -10.59
C ILE A 159 8.95 10.63 -10.08
N LYS A 160 10.25 10.56 -9.79
CA LYS A 160 11.03 11.77 -9.45
C LYS A 160 10.98 12.75 -10.61
N ASP A 161 10.81 14.03 -10.33
CA ASP A 161 10.72 15.08 -11.35
C ASP A 161 11.99 15.21 -12.22
N THR A 162 13.13 14.71 -11.72
CA THR A 162 14.41 14.64 -12.44
C THR A 162 14.49 13.50 -13.46
N VAL A 163 13.55 12.55 -13.45
CA VAL A 163 13.56 11.38 -14.34
C VAL A 163 12.80 11.72 -15.61
N PRO A 164 13.45 11.75 -16.78
CA PRO A 164 12.74 11.96 -18.03
C PRO A 164 11.94 10.71 -18.41
N TYR A 165 10.65 10.88 -18.69
CA TYR A 165 9.76 9.81 -19.13
C TYR A 165 8.78 10.32 -20.19
N ARG A 166 8.16 9.38 -20.91
CA ARG A 166 7.04 9.65 -21.82
C ARG A 166 5.85 8.79 -21.42
N VAL A 167 4.70 9.42 -21.17
CA VAL A 167 3.44 8.68 -20.98
C VAL A 167 3.07 8.00 -22.29
N VAL A 168 2.72 6.72 -22.21
CA VAL A 168 2.25 5.96 -23.36
C VAL A 168 0.73 5.91 -23.32
N SER A 169 0.11 6.37 -24.41
CA SER A 169 -1.34 6.37 -24.54
C SER A 169 -1.87 4.94 -24.59
N VAL A 170 -2.86 4.66 -23.74
CA VAL A 170 -3.68 3.45 -23.83
C VAL A 170 -4.76 3.70 -24.88
N SER A 171 -5.03 2.70 -25.73
CA SER A 171 -6.10 2.77 -26.72
C SER A 171 -7.44 3.06 -26.04
N SER A 172 -8.29 3.89 -26.66
CA SER A 172 -9.62 4.21 -26.13
C SER A 172 -10.52 2.97 -26.01
N ALA A 173 -10.21 1.88 -26.71
CA ALA A 173 -10.89 0.59 -26.55
C ALA A 173 -10.67 -0.04 -25.18
N PHE A 174 -9.61 0.36 -24.46
CA PHE A 174 -9.22 -0.18 -23.15
C PHE A 174 -9.25 0.90 -22.05
N SER A 175 -10.01 1.98 -22.23
CA SER A 175 -10.07 3.06 -21.25
C SER A 175 -10.64 2.64 -19.89
N HIS A 176 -11.36 1.51 -19.84
CA HIS A 176 -11.89 0.88 -18.62
C HIS A 176 -10.86 0.03 -17.87
N ILE A 177 -9.71 -0.26 -18.48
CA ILE A 177 -8.67 -1.06 -17.85
C ILE A 177 -7.81 -0.18 -16.95
N GLU A 178 -7.60 -0.63 -15.71
CA GLU A 178 -6.81 0.08 -14.71
C GLU A 178 -5.33 -0.14 -14.98
N ILE A 179 -4.81 0.66 -15.90
CA ILE A 179 -3.46 0.53 -16.41
C ILE A 179 -2.88 1.89 -16.75
N VAL A 180 -1.62 2.09 -16.39
CA VAL A 180 -0.81 3.22 -16.84
C VAL A 180 0.51 2.71 -17.37
N SER A 181 1.05 3.40 -18.36
CA SER A 181 2.32 3.02 -18.97
C SER A 181 3.18 4.23 -19.28
N ILE A 182 4.49 4.06 -19.05
CA ILE A 182 5.51 5.06 -19.33
C ILE A 182 6.69 4.41 -20.06
N ASP A 183 7.33 5.19 -20.92
CA ASP A 183 8.60 4.87 -21.56
C ASP A 183 9.71 5.68 -20.89
N ILE A 184 10.84 5.02 -20.60
CA ILE A 184 12.06 5.65 -20.10
C ILE A 184 13.22 5.18 -20.97
N ALA A 185 13.90 6.15 -21.58
CA ALA A 185 15.10 5.89 -22.35
C ALA A 185 16.32 5.83 -21.40
N ILE A 186 16.99 4.68 -21.36
CA ILE A 186 18.23 4.51 -20.61
C ILE A 186 19.31 4.09 -21.61
N SER A 187 20.29 4.98 -21.83
CA SER A 187 21.30 4.82 -22.88
C SER A 187 20.65 4.63 -24.26
N ASN A 188 20.81 3.45 -24.88
CA ASN A 188 20.31 3.14 -26.22
C ASN A 188 19.10 2.19 -26.19
N LYS A 189 18.47 2.00 -25.02
CA LYS A 189 17.31 1.12 -24.86
C LYS A 189 16.12 1.91 -24.31
N ASN A 190 14.94 1.59 -24.81
CA ASN A 190 13.69 2.09 -24.29
C ASN A 190 13.05 1.05 -23.36
N TYR A 191 12.88 1.42 -22.10
CA TYR A 191 12.23 0.62 -21.07
C TYR A 191 10.76 1.03 -20.98
N ARG A 192 9.87 0.08 -21.25
CA ARG A 192 8.42 0.20 -21.12
C ARG A 192 8.00 -0.29 -19.75
N PHE A 193 7.59 0.62 -18.87
CA PHE A 193 6.99 0.26 -17.58
C PHE A 193 5.47 0.29 -17.70
N ILE A 194 4.82 -0.74 -17.16
CA ILE A 194 3.37 -0.90 -17.18
C ILE A 194 2.91 -1.24 -15.77
N SER A 195 2.07 -0.38 -15.19
CA SER A 195 1.45 -0.60 -13.88
C SER A 195 -0.01 -0.97 -14.09
N TYR A 196 -0.41 -2.15 -13.62
CA TYR A 196 -1.71 -2.76 -13.88
C TYR A 196 -2.43 -3.17 -12.58
N TYR A 197 -3.75 -3.09 -12.57
CA TYR A 197 -4.56 -3.66 -11.50
C TYR A 197 -5.80 -4.39 -12.03
N ARG A 198 -6.07 -5.54 -11.43
CA ARG A 198 -7.30 -6.32 -11.61
C ARG A 198 -7.94 -6.57 -10.26
N SER A 199 -9.27 -6.44 -10.17
CA SER A 199 -10.03 -6.86 -9.00
C SER A 199 -10.14 -8.41 -8.89
N GLY A 200 -10.27 -8.94 -7.68
CA GLY A 200 -10.24 -10.40 -7.41
C GLY A 200 -11.52 -11.21 -7.73
N GLY A 201 -12.37 -10.75 -8.65
CA GLY A 201 -13.59 -11.48 -9.06
C GLY A 201 -13.31 -12.58 -10.09
N PHE A 202 -14.07 -13.67 -10.10
CA PHE A 202 -13.92 -14.77 -11.06
C PHE A 202 -15.22 -15.08 -11.83
N ASP A 203 -16.10 -14.09 -11.93
CA ASP A 203 -17.33 -14.19 -12.72
C ASP A 203 -17.08 -13.86 -14.20
N MET A 204 -18.14 -13.97 -15.01
CA MET A 204 -18.09 -13.71 -16.46
C MET A 204 -17.67 -12.27 -16.80
N LEU A 205 -17.98 -11.29 -15.94
CA LEU A 205 -17.54 -9.91 -16.15
C LEU A 205 -16.04 -9.78 -15.92
N ALA A 206 -15.52 -10.46 -14.89
CA ALA A 206 -14.10 -10.50 -14.60
C ALA A 206 -13.29 -11.25 -15.68
N GLU A 207 -13.87 -12.30 -16.29
CA GLU A 207 -13.28 -12.98 -17.45
C GLU A 207 -13.17 -12.04 -18.65
N LYS A 208 -14.25 -11.34 -19.00
CA LYS A 208 -14.22 -10.34 -20.07
C LYS A 208 -13.18 -9.25 -19.79
N TYR A 209 -13.14 -8.75 -18.56
CA TYR A 209 -12.15 -7.75 -18.14
C TYR A 209 -10.72 -8.29 -18.25
N ALA A 210 -10.48 -9.55 -17.89
CA ALA A 210 -9.18 -10.20 -18.02
C ALA A 210 -8.76 -10.33 -19.49
N PHE A 211 -9.68 -10.70 -20.38
CA PHE A 211 -9.44 -10.77 -21.81
C PHE A 211 -9.04 -9.40 -22.39
N ASP A 212 -9.84 -8.36 -22.11
CA ASP A 212 -9.54 -6.98 -22.53
C ASP A 212 -8.20 -6.49 -21.95
N SER A 213 -7.91 -6.84 -20.70
CA SER A 213 -6.64 -6.51 -20.05
C SER A 213 -5.45 -7.16 -20.76
N ALA A 214 -5.55 -8.44 -21.13
CA ALA A 214 -4.49 -9.14 -21.83
C ALA A 214 -4.22 -8.51 -23.21
N GLN A 215 -5.27 -8.14 -23.96
CA GLN A 215 -5.11 -7.44 -25.24
C GLN A 215 -4.44 -6.06 -25.05
N CYS A 216 -4.89 -5.30 -24.06
CA CYS A 216 -4.28 -4.01 -23.73
C CYS A 216 -2.78 -4.15 -23.39
N ILE A 217 -2.42 -5.13 -22.55
CA ILE A 217 -1.02 -5.37 -22.18
C ILE A 217 -0.20 -5.79 -23.41
N LYS A 218 -0.72 -6.66 -24.29
CA LYS A 218 -0.05 -7.02 -25.55
C LYS A 218 0.21 -5.79 -26.42
N GLU A 219 -0.74 -4.86 -26.53
CA GLU A 219 -0.56 -3.62 -27.28
C GLU A 219 0.51 -2.69 -26.67
N LEU A 220 0.64 -2.70 -25.35
CA LEU A 220 1.60 -1.89 -24.61
C LEU A 220 3.00 -2.52 -24.57
N CYS A 221 3.14 -3.84 -24.68
CA CYS A 221 4.43 -4.52 -24.64
C CYS A 221 5.19 -4.42 -25.98
N LYS A 222 5.56 -3.18 -26.35
CA LYS A 222 6.29 -2.84 -27.59
C LYS A 222 7.64 -2.15 -27.34
N GLY A 223 8.07 -2.03 -26.09
CA GLY A 223 9.41 -1.51 -25.75
C GLY A 223 10.51 -2.54 -25.99
N ASP A 224 11.77 -2.09 -26.00
CA ASP A 224 12.93 -2.99 -26.10
C ASP A 224 12.99 -3.93 -24.89
N ILE A 225 12.65 -3.38 -23.71
CA ILE A 225 12.52 -4.10 -22.46
C ILE A 225 11.17 -3.70 -21.84
N ASN A 226 10.33 -4.68 -21.56
CA ASN A 226 9.00 -4.46 -20.97
C ASN A 226 9.00 -4.92 -19.52
N CYS A 227 8.58 -4.05 -18.61
CA CYS A 227 8.46 -4.29 -17.18
C CYS A 227 6.99 -4.15 -16.79
N LEU A 228 6.32 -5.28 -16.59
CA LEU A 228 4.95 -5.35 -16.15
C LEU A 228 4.90 -5.54 -14.63
N MET A 229 4.20 -4.65 -13.94
CA MET A 229 4.08 -4.65 -12.48
C MET A 229 2.64 -4.35 -12.08
N GLY A 230 2.23 -4.82 -10.91
CA GLY A 230 0.86 -4.65 -10.45
C GLY A 230 0.32 -5.83 -9.67
N ASP A 231 -0.97 -5.78 -9.39
CA ASP A 231 -1.71 -6.87 -8.74
C ASP A 231 -2.77 -7.41 -9.69
N PHE A 232 -2.53 -8.65 -10.12
CA PHE A 232 -3.42 -9.40 -10.99
C PHE A 232 -4.54 -10.09 -10.21
N ASN A 233 -4.45 -10.17 -8.88
CA ASN A 233 -5.33 -10.95 -8.02
C ASN A 233 -5.46 -12.42 -8.47
N LEU A 234 -4.31 -13.04 -8.76
CA LEU A 234 -4.17 -14.45 -9.17
C LEU A 234 -3.23 -15.20 -8.21
N PRO A 235 -3.62 -15.36 -6.93
CA PRO A 235 -2.72 -15.84 -5.88
C PRO A 235 -2.25 -17.29 -6.07
N ASN A 236 -2.94 -18.06 -6.92
CA ASN A 236 -2.67 -19.47 -7.14
C ASN A 236 -1.77 -19.76 -8.35
N ILE A 237 -1.19 -18.74 -8.99
CA ILE A 237 -0.15 -18.96 -9.99
C ILE A 237 1.12 -19.41 -9.28
N ASP A 238 1.60 -20.59 -9.65
CA ASP A 238 2.94 -21.06 -9.31
C ASP A 238 3.91 -20.61 -10.40
N TRP A 239 4.64 -19.54 -10.11
CA TRP A 239 5.61 -18.95 -11.02
C TRP A 239 6.89 -19.79 -11.18
N ILE A 240 7.18 -20.70 -10.25
CA ILE A 240 8.36 -21.56 -10.30
C ILE A 240 8.11 -22.72 -11.27
N ASN A 241 6.96 -23.39 -11.11
CA ASN A 241 6.56 -24.51 -11.96
C ASN A 241 5.77 -24.06 -13.19
N TYR A 242 5.52 -22.76 -13.33
CA TYR A 242 4.72 -22.16 -14.39
C TYR A 242 3.36 -22.85 -14.56
N SER A 243 2.61 -22.95 -13.46
CA SER A 243 1.31 -23.64 -13.41
C SER A 243 0.25 -22.83 -12.69
N ALA A 244 -1.03 -23.10 -12.98
CA ALA A 244 -2.16 -22.42 -12.39
C ALA A 244 -3.39 -23.34 -12.29
N PRO A 245 -4.41 -23.00 -11.49
CA PRO A 245 -5.67 -23.72 -11.48
C PRO A 245 -6.36 -23.68 -12.85
N ASN A 246 -7.09 -24.74 -13.18
CA ASN A 246 -7.93 -24.78 -14.39
C ASN A 246 -9.09 -23.78 -14.27
N ASN A 247 -8.90 -22.59 -14.85
CA ASN A 247 -9.85 -21.49 -14.84
C ASN A 247 -9.49 -20.49 -15.95
N CYS A 248 -10.50 -20.03 -16.69
CA CYS A 248 -10.33 -19.15 -17.85
C CYS A 248 -9.45 -17.91 -17.60
N ILE A 249 -9.57 -17.27 -16.44
CA ILE A 249 -8.80 -16.05 -16.13
C ILE A 249 -7.33 -16.40 -15.93
N TYR A 250 -7.05 -17.48 -15.21
CA TYR A 250 -5.68 -17.95 -15.05
C TYR A 250 -5.07 -18.31 -16.41
N ASP A 251 -5.82 -19.02 -17.26
CA ASP A 251 -5.37 -19.40 -18.60
C ASP A 251 -5.05 -18.17 -19.47
N ILE A 252 -5.93 -17.17 -19.49
CA ILE A 252 -5.73 -15.90 -20.22
C ILE A 252 -4.40 -15.24 -19.84
N PHE A 253 -4.08 -15.17 -18.54
CA PHE A 253 -2.85 -14.51 -18.09
C PHE A 253 -1.61 -15.40 -18.26
N MET A 254 -1.73 -16.71 -18.07
CA MET A 254 -0.63 -17.65 -18.34
C MET A 254 -0.22 -17.65 -19.82
N ASP A 255 -1.21 -17.59 -20.73
CA ASP A 255 -0.99 -17.44 -22.17
C ASP A 255 -0.34 -16.09 -22.48
N LEU A 256 -0.86 -14.99 -21.90
CA LEU A 256 -0.28 -13.65 -22.04
C LEU A 256 1.21 -13.63 -21.64
N PHE A 257 1.56 -14.15 -20.47
CA PHE A 257 2.93 -14.12 -19.98
C PHE A 257 3.85 -14.99 -20.85
N SER A 258 3.35 -16.14 -21.32
CA SER A 258 4.08 -17.06 -22.19
C SER A 258 4.34 -16.44 -23.56
N GLU A 259 3.30 -15.91 -24.19
CA GLU A 259 3.39 -15.27 -25.51
C GLU A 259 4.33 -14.06 -25.52
N LEU A 260 4.34 -13.28 -24.43
CA LEU A 260 5.21 -12.11 -24.30
C LEU A 260 6.61 -12.43 -23.77
N GLY A 261 6.90 -13.70 -23.43
CA GLY A 261 8.17 -14.10 -22.82
C GLY A 261 8.45 -13.38 -21.50
N LEU A 262 7.42 -13.09 -20.72
CA LEU A 262 7.54 -12.41 -19.44
C LEU A 262 7.95 -13.40 -18.34
N HIS A 263 8.91 -13.00 -17.52
CA HIS A 263 9.42 -13.77 -16.40
C HIS A 263 9.29 -12.97 -15.10
N GLN A 264 8.92 -13.64 -14.02
CA GLN A 264 8.90 -13.03 -12.69
C GLN A 264 10.35 -12.78 -12.23
N LEU A 265 10.61 -11.57 -11.74
CA LEU A 265 11.89 -11.16 -11.15
C LEU A 265 11.94 -11.45 -9.64
#